data_AF-A0A925KH80-F1
#
_entry.id   AF-A0A925KH80-F1
#
_cell.length_a   1.000
_cell.length_b   1.000
_cell.length_c   1.000
_cell.angle_alpha   90.00
_cell.angle_beta   90.00
_cell.angle_gamma   90.00
#
_symmetry.space_group_name_H-M   'P 1'
#
loop_
_entity.id
_entity.type
_entity.pdbx_description
1 polymer ?
#
loop_
_entity_poly.entity_id
_entity_poly.type
_entity_poly.pdbx_seq_one_letter_code
_entity_poly.pdbx_strand_id
1 'polypeptide(L)'
;MCGPKKKKFVQSNQTLNPWRLSVAPMMDWTDRHCRVFHRLITRRTRLYTEMVTTGALSHGDQPRHLDFDPAEHPLALQLGGSEPADLAHCAKLAHAWGYDEVNLNCGCPSERVQRGAFGACLMAEPRMVADCVKAMRDATPLPVTVKHRIGVDRQDDYGFVRDFVGTLATQGGCEVFIVHARSAWLKGLSPKENRELPPLRHDFVARLKAD
;
A
#
# COMPACT_ATOMS: atom_id res chain seq x y z
N MET A 1 58.41 4.13 5.07
CA MET A 1 57.31 5.10 4.84
C MET A 1 56.30 4.49 3.88
N CYS A 2 55.17 4.00 4.37
CA CYS A 2 54.05 3.54 3.54
C CYS A 2 52.80 4.26 4.03
N GLY A 3 52.36 5.29 3.32
CA GLY A 3 51.21 6.11 3.69
C GLY A 3 49.89 5.32 3.58
N PRO A 4 48.86 5.66 4.37
CA PRO A 4 47.58 4.97 4.31
C PRO A 4 46.86 5.27 2.99
N LYS A 5 46.58 4.21 2.22
CA LYS A 5 45.77 4.29 0.99
C LYS A 5 44.35 4.71 1.37
N LYS A 6 43.96 5.94 1.04
CA LYS A 6 42.57 6.43 1.12
C LYS A 6 41.68 5.52 0.26
N LYS A 7 40.82 4.71 0.89
CA LYS A 7 39.73 4.02 0.18
C LYS A 7 38.83 5.10 -0.42
N LYS A 8 38.87 5.25 -1.75
CA LYS A 8 37.89 6.05 -2.48
C LYS A 8 36.53 5.38 -2.26
N PHE A 9 35.68 5.98 -1.44
CA PHE A 9 34.25 5.67 -1.46
C PHE A 9 33.74 6.06 -2.84
N VAL A 10 33.45 5.06 -3.67
CA VAL A 10 32.70 5.27 -4.91
C VAL A 10 31.30 5.66 -4.45
N GLN A 11 30.98 6.95 -4.50
CA GLN A 11 29.59 7.39 -4.40
C GLN A 11 28.88 6.88 -5.64
N SER A 12 28.17 5.75 -5.52
CA SER A 12 27.26 5.30 -6.55
C SER A 12 26.11 6.32 -6.64
N ASN A 13 26.13 7.18 -7.66
CA ASN A 13 25.02 8.07 -8.03
C ASN A 13 23.79 7.31 -8.57
N GLN A 14 23.51 6.12 -8.04
CA GLN A 14 22.28 5.41 -8.38
C GLN A 14 21.15 5.99 -7.53
N THR A 15 20.26 6.73 -8.18
CA THR A 15 18.95 7.05 -7.63
C THR A 15 18.24 5.73 -7.30
N LEU A 16 18.12 5.44 -6.00
CA LEU A 16 17.47 4.24 -5.52
C LEU A 16 15.97 4.30 -5.87
N ASN A 17 15.38 3.14 -6.19
CA ASN A 17 13.94 3.03 -6.38
C ASN A 17 13.20 3.59 -5.12
N PRO A 18 12.23 4.51 -5.28
CA PRO A 18 11.54 5.15 -4.15
C PRO A 18 10.69 4.19 -3.30
N TRP A 19 10.46 2.96 -3.78
CA TRP A 19 9.81 1.85 -3.06
C TRP A 19 10.79 0.75 -2.62
N ARG A 20 12.10 1.01 -2.63
CA ARG A 20 13.12 0.02 -2.20
C ARG A 20 12.90 -0.47 -0.76
N LEU A 21 12.45 0.42 0.13
CA LEU A 21 12.14 0.10 1.52
C LEU A 21 11.01 0.99 2.01
N SER A 22 10.04 0.37 2.68
CA SER A 22 8.92 1.04 3.31
C SER A 22 8.58 0.44 4.67
N VAL A 23 7.96 1.25 5.54
CA VAL A 23 7.28 0.76 6.76
C VAL A 23 5.82 0.48 6.42
N ALA A 24 5.32 -0.70 6.76
CA ALA A 24 3.97 -1.11 6.43
C ALA A 24 2.91 -0.24 7.12
N PRO A 25 1.75 0.01 6.49
CA PRO A 25 0.59 0.62 7.15
C PRO A 25 0.03 -0.33 8.22
N MET A 26 -0.09 0.14 9.45
CA MET A 26 -0.49 -0.66 10.61
C MET A 26 -1.45 0.14 11.49
N MET A 27 -2.73 -0.24 11.49
CA MET A 27 -3.77 0.33 12.36
C MET A 27 -3.33 0.32 13.84
N ASP A 28 -3.53 1.43 14.54
CA ASP A 28 -3.13 1.72 15.91
C ASP A 28 -1.61 1.73 16.17
N TRP A 29 -0.79 1.71 15.11
CA TRP A 29 0.67 1.77 15.22
C TRP A 29 1.27 2.91 14.40
N THR A 30 1.01 2.97 13.10
CA THR A 30 1.63 3.98 12.22
C THR A 30 0.85 5.29 12.20
N ASP A 31 0.50 5.80 13.38
CA ASP A 31 -0.03 7.16 13.54
C ASP A 31 1.08 8.20 13.25
N ARG A 32 0.71 9.49 13.22
CA ARG A 32 1.68 10.57 12.94
C ARG A 32 2.83 10.63 13.95
N HIS A 33 2.58 10.28 15.21
CA HIS A 33 3.59 10.34 16.27
C HIS A 33 4.64 9.23 16.09
N CYS A 34 4.19 8.01 15.78
CA CYS A 34 5.05 6.90 15.45
C CYS A 34 5.86 7.16 14.17
N ARG A 35 5.23 7.76 13.15
CA ARG A 35 5.91 8.09 11.89
C ARG A 35 6.98 9.17 12.07
N VAL A 36 6.74 10.18 12.90
CA VAL A 36 7.77 11.14 13.32
C VAL A 36 8.91 10.44 14.07
N PHE A 37 8.61 9.51 14.97
CA PHE A 37 9.65 8.71 15.63
C PHE A 37 10.49 7.90 14.62
N HIS A 38 9.87 7.25 13.62
CA HIS A 38 10.60 6.55 12.56
C HIS A 38 11.56 7.47 11.79
N ARG A 39 11.26 8.78 11.68
CA ARG A 39 12.14 9.76 11.03
C ARG A 39 13.41 10.08 11.80
N LEU A 40 13.45 9.77 13.10
CA LEU A 40 14.68 9.80 13.89
C LEU A 40 15.64 8.64 13.53
N ILE A 41 15.11 7.55 12.95
CA ILE A 41 15.89 6.36 12.57
C ILE A 41 16.29 6.42 11.09
N THR A 42 15.39 6.85 10.21
CA THR A 42 15.60 6.88 8.75
C THR A 42 14.98 8.09 8.09
N ARG A 43 15.75 8.73 7.20
CA ARG A 43 15.32 9.90 6.40
C ARG A 43 14.81 9.56 5.01
N ARG A 44 14.86 8.29 4.60
CA ARG A 44 14.60 7.89 3.19
C ARG A 44 13.54 6.80 3.03
N THR A 45 13.29 6.01 4.07
CA THR A 45 12.30 4.94 4.02
C THR A 45 10.92 5.54 3.79
N ARG A 46 10.14 5.02 2.85
CA ARG A 46 8.77 5.46 2.63
C ARG A 46 7.89 5.04 3.83
N LEU A 47 7.15 5.98 4.38
CA LEU A 47 6.19 5.70 5.44
C LEU A 47 4.79 5.59 4.85
N TYR A 48 3.95 4.78 5.47
CA TYR A 48 2.52 4.72 5.17
C TYR A 48 1.75 5.14 6.41
N THR A 49 0.64 5.84 6.20
CA THR A 49 -0.35 6.08 7.26
C THR A 49 -0.99 4.78 7.75
N GLU A 50 -1.77 4.86 8.81
CA GLU A 50 -2.84 3.89 9.03
C GLU A 50 -3.82 3.88 7.84
N MET A 51 -4.62 2.82 7.72
CA MET A 51 -5.66 2.78 6.69
C MET A 51 -6.80 3.73 7.07
N VAL A 52 -7.09 4.69 6.20
CA VAL A 52 -8.20 5.65 6.35
C VAL A 52 -9.30 5.28 5.36
N THR A 53 -10.55 5.18 5.83
CA THR A 53 -11.67 4.85 4.93
C THR A 53 -12.13 6.08 4.13
N THR A 54 -12.64 5.89 2.92
CA THR A 54 -13.19 7.00 2.12
C THR A 54 -14.29 7.74 2.88
N GLY A 55 -15.22 7.02 3.51
CA GLY A 55 -16.28 7.63 4.31
C GLY A 55 -15.78 8.48 5.48
N ALA A 56 -14.62 8.17 6.07
CA ALA A 56 -14.02 8.99 7.12
C ALA A 56 -13.51 10.34 6.59
N LEU A 57 -13.09 10.40 5.32
CA LEU A 57 -12.66 11.65 4.67
C LEU A 57 -13.84 12.43 4.08
N SER A 58 -14.86 11.74 3.56
CA SER A 58 -16.04 12.37 2.96
C SER A 58 -17.01 12.94 3.99
N HIS A 59 -17.10 12.32 5.17
CA HIS A 59 -18.11 12.67 6.19
C HIS A 59 -17.54 12.95 7.58
N GLY A 60 -16.24 12.73 7.77
CA GLY A 60 -15.57 12.92 9.05
C GLY A 60 -14.69 14.17 9.11
N ASP A 61 -13.85 14.21 10.15
CA ASP A 61 -12.89 15.27 10.39
C ASP A 61 -11.62 14.99 9.56
N GLN A 62 -11.49 15.68 8.41
CA GLN A 62 -10.37 15.51 7.48
C GLN A 62 -9.01 15.79 8.15
N PRO A 63 -8.76 16.94 8.82
CA PRO A 63 -7.52 17.18 9.55
C PRO A 63 -7.14 16.07 10.52
N ARG A 64 -8.10 15.54 11.29
CA ARG A 64 -7.84 14.41 12.21
C ARG A 64 -7.24 13.20 11.50
N HIS A 65 -7.67 12.92 10.27
CA HIS A 65 -7.23 11.77 9.50
C HIS A 65 -6.03 12.04 8.59
N LEU A 66 -5.81 13.29 8.18
CA LEU A 66 -4.86 13.65 7.13
C LEU A 66 -3.66 14.45 7.62
N ASP A 67 -3.71 15.11 8.77
CA ASP A 67 -2.59 15.92 9.23
C ASP A 67 -1.35 15.08 9.56
N PHE A 68 -0.20 15.56 9.08
CA PHE A 68 1.12 14.98 9.31
C PHE A 68 2.15 16.09 9.51
N ASP A 69 3.29 15.75 10.12
CA ASP A 69 4.45 16.64 10.24
C ASP A 69 5.28 16.62 8.94
N PRO A 70 5.76 17.76 8.40
CA PRO A 70 6.56 17.80 7.18
C PRO A 70 7.81 16.91 7.20
N ALA A 71 8.36 16.59 8.38
CA ALA A 71 9.48 15.66 8.50
C ALA A 71 9.13 14.23 8.08
N GLU A 72 7.84 13.88 7.99
CA GLU A 72 7.36 12.54 7.64
C GLU A 72 7.59 12.17 6.17
N HIS A 73 7.92 13.11 5.29
CA HIS A 73 8.21 12.81 3.88
C HIS A 73 9.42 11.87 3.71
N PRO A 74 9.39 10.91 2.75
CA PRO A 74 8.25 10.58 1.87
C PRO A 74 7.16 9.75 2.58
N LEU A 75 5.90 10.16 2.41
CA LEU A 75 4.71 9.63 3.10
C LEU A 75 3.59 9.28 2.11
N ALA A 76 3.03 8.08 2.23
CA ALA A 76 1.89 7.58 1.47
C ALA A 76 0.62 7.51 2.33
N LEU A 77 -0.50 8.02 1.82
CA LEU A 77 -1.82 7.82 2.42
C LEU A 77 -2.38 6.47 1.97
N GLN A 78 -2.71 5.58 2.90
CA GLN A 78 -3.44 4.35 2.57
C GLN A 78 -4.95 4.54 2.75
N LEU A 79 -5.70 4.29 1.66
CA LEU A 79 -7.15 4.37 1.61
C LEU A 79 -7.82 2.99 1.67
N GLY A 80 -8.97 2.91 2.32
CA GLY A 80 -9.91 1.80 2.28
C GLY A 80 -11.25 2.23 1.68
N GLY A 81 -11.66 1.60 0.58
CA GLY A 81 -12.92 1.86 -0.10
C GLY A 81 -13.05 1.02 -1.37
N SER A 82 -14.21 1.10 -2.02
CA SER A 82 -14.55 0.32 -3.21
C SER A 82 -15.37 1.09 -4.25
N GLU A 83 -15.72 2.35 -3.97
CA GLU A 83 -16.45 3.20 -4.89
C GLU A 83 -15.47 4.12 -5.66
N PRO A 84 -15.43 4.06 -7.01
CA PRO A 84 -14.47 4.82 -7.80
C PRO A 84 -14.53 6.34 -7.56
N ALA A 85 -15.74 6.91 -7.44
CA ALA A 85 -15.94 8.34 -7.23
C ALA A 85 -15.39 8.81 -5.87
N ASP A 86 -15.66 8.04 -4.81
CA ASP A 86 -15.19 8.35 -3.46
C ASP A 86 -13.66 8.24 -3.36
N LEU A 87 -13.08 7.21 -3.95
CA LEU A 87 -11.64 7.02 -3.99
C LEU A 87 -10.95 8.11 -4.81
N ALA A 88 -11.52 8.52 -5.94
CA ALA A 88 -11.03 9.65 -6.73
C ALA A 88 -11.06 10.97 -5.94
N HIS A 89 -12.14 11.22 -5.19
CA HIS A 89 -12.23 12.38 -4.30
C HIS A 89 -11.13 12.35 -3.22
N CYS A 90 -10.95 11.21 -2.55
CA CYS A 90 -9.92 11.06 -1.52
C CYS A 90 -8.50 11.18 -2.10
N ALA A 91 -8.25 10.71 -3.33
CA ALA A 91 -6.96 10.85 -4.00
C ALA A 91 -6.62 12.31 -4.34
N LYS A 92 -7.62 13.12 -4.75
CA LYS A 92 -7.48 14.57 -4.89
C LYS A 92 -7.16 15.24 -3.57
N LEU A 93 -7.87 14.83 -2.51
CA LEU A 93 -7.67 15.36 -1.16
C LEU A 93 -6.25 15.08 -0.65
N ALA A 94 -5.74 13.86 -0.88
CA ALA A 94 -4.37 13.49 -0.52
C ALA A 94 -3.32 14.38 -1.22
N HIS A 95 -3.52 14.69 -2.49
CA HIS A 95 -2.63 15.61 -3.21
C HIS A 95 -2.68 17.02 -2.64
N ALA A 96 -3.88 17.54 -2.38
CA ALA A 96 -4.06 18.86 -1.77
C ALA A 96 -3.43 18.94 -0.36
N TRP A 97 -3.44 17.85 0.41
CA TRP A 97 -2.79 17.75 1.72
C TRP A 97 -1.27 17.55 1.65
N GLY A 98 -0.71 17.34 0.46
CA GLY A 98 0.74 17.24 0.24
C GLY A 98 1.33 15.83 0.39
N TYR A 99 0.54 14.76 0.36
CA TYR A 99 1.08 13.39 0.35
C TYR A 99 1.93 13.10 -0.90
N ASP A 100 2.84 12.12 -0.81
CA ASP A 100 3.72 11.71 -1.93
C ASP A 100 3.19 10.51 -2.73
N GLU A 101 2.13 9.86 -2.25
CA GLU A 101 1.53 8.66 -2.84
C GLU A 101 0.14 8.41 -2.23
N VAL A 102 -0.75 7.84 -3.05
CA VAL A 102 -2.02 7.29 -2.59
C VAL A 102 -2.01 5.78 -2.81
N ASN A 103 -2.27 5.01 -1.75
CA ASN A 103 -2.25 3.55 -1.79
C ASN A 103 -3.63 2.97 -1.50
N LEU A 104 -4.12 2.08 -2.36
CA LEU A 104 -5.37 1.36 -2.12
C LEU A 104 -5.12 0.06 -1.33
N ASN A 105 -5.86 -0.14 -0.23
CA ASN A 105 -5.82 -1.36 0.53
C ASN A 105 -6.74 -2.45 -0.08
N CYS A 106 -6.11 -3.49 -0.61
CA CYS A 106 -6.76 -4.72 -1.08
C CYS A 106 -6.27 -5.94 -0.27
N GLY A 107 -5.94 -5.77 1.02
CA GLY A 107 -5.23 -6.81 1.79
C GLY A 107 -5.65 -6.99 3.25
N CYS A 108 -6.50 -6.12 3.80
CA CYS A 108 -7.01 -6.26 5.16
C CYS A 108 -8.10 -7.36 5.23
N PRO A 109 -7.93 -8.42 6.05
CA PRO A 109 -8.90 -9.51 6.13
C PRO A 109 -10.00 -9.30 7.20
N SER A 110 -10.00 -8.18 7.93
CA SER A 110 -10.88 -8.02 9.10
C SER A 110 -12.36 -7.97 8.73
N GLU A 111 -13.23 -8.51 9.59
CA GLU A 111 -14.68 -8.55 9.33
C GLU A 111 -15.30 -7.17 9.13
N ARG A 112 -14.86 -6.16 9.89
CA ARG A 112 -15.34 -4.78 9.74
C ARG A 112 -15.10 -4.24 8.33
N VAL A 113 -13.98 -4.63 7.74
CA VAL A 113 -13.55 -4.23 6.40
C VAL A 113 -14.32 -5.00 5.33
N GLN A 114 -14.55 -6.30 5.55
CA GLN A 114 -15.41 -7.11 4.68
C GLN A 114 -16.85 -6.57 4.63
N ARG A 115 -17.43 -6.17 5.78
CA ARG A 115 -18.78 -5.57 5.83
C ARG A 115 -18.88 -4.23 5.11
N GLY A 116 -17.79 -3.48 5.03
CA GLY A 116 -17.70 -2.25 4.26
C GLY A 116 -17.39 -2.47 2.77
N ALA A 117 -17.26 -3.72 2.33
CA ALA A 117 -16.88 -4.10 0.96
C ALA A 117 -15.52 -3.52 0.51
N PHE A 118 -14.50 -3.49 1.38
CA PHE A 118 -13.13 -3.13 1.00
C PHE A 118 -12.09 -4.11 1.59
N GLY A 119 -10.80 -3.91 1.31
CA GLY A 119 -9.73 -4.77 1.81
C GLY A 119 -9.55 -6.07 1.01
N ALA A 120 -9.22 -7.18 1.68
CA ALA A 120 -8.82 -8.41 0.99
C ALA A 120 -9.94 -9.02 0.14
N CYS A 121 -11.21 -8.85 0.49
CA CYS A 121 -12.33 -9.35 -0.32
C CYS A 121 -12.35 -8.77 -1.74
N LEU A 122 -11.78 -7.57 -1.95
CA LEU A 122 -11.67 -6.94 -3.26
C LEU A 122 -10.80 -7.74 -4.25
N MET A 123 -9.95 -8.64 -3.77
CA MET A 123 -9.16 -9.50 -4.66
C MET A 123 -10.04 -10.41 -5.53
N ALA A 124 -11.28 -10.70 -5.11
CA ALA A 124 -12.23 -11.47 -5.92
C ALA A 124 -12.89 -10.64 -7.04
N GLU A 125 -12.71 -9.31 -7.03
CA GLU A 125 -13.38 -8.37 -7.94
C GLU A 125 -12.37 -7.49 -8.70
N PRO A 126 -11.42 -8.07 -9.46
CA PRO A 126 -10.29 -7.33 -10.04
C PRO A 126 -10.70 -6.20 -10.99
N ARG A 127 -11.83 -6.34 -11.71
CA ARG A 127 -12.32 -5.29 -12.63
C ARG A 127 -12.80 -4.06 -11.89
N MET A 128 -13.60 -4.24 -10.84
CA MET A 128 -14.04 -3.15 -9.97
C MET A 128 -12.84 -2.43 -9.34
N VAL A 129 -11.83 -3.19 -8.88
CA VAL A 129 -10.61 -2.60 -8.33
C VAL A 129 -9.82 -1.84 -9.40
N ALA A 130 -9.77 -2.33 -10.64
CA ALA A 130 -9.16 -1.61 -11.75
C ALA A 130 -9.89 -0.29 -12.05
N ASP A 131 -11.22 -0.27 -12.02
CA ASP A 131 -12.02 0.96 -12.16
C ASP A 131 -11.72 1.97 -11.03
N CYS A 132 -11.59 1.48 -9.80
CA CYS A 132 -11.20 2.29 -8.65
C CYS A 132 -9.80 2.90 -8.84
N VAL A 133 -8.80 2.08 -9.19
CA VAL A 133 -7.42 2.53 -9.45
C VAL A 133 -7.39 3.55 -10.58
N LYS A 134 -8.12 3.29 -11.67
CA LYS A 134 -8.21 4.22 -12.81
C LYS A 134 -8.78 5.57 -12.36
N ALA A 135 -9.91 5.55 -11.66
CA ALA A 135 -10.55 6.77 -11.18
C ALA A 135 -9.64 7.58 -10.24
N MET A 136 -8.89 6.90 -9.35
CA MET A 136 -7.88 7.55 -8.51
C MET A 136 -6.78 8.20 -9.35
N ARG A 137 -6.21 7.48 -10.33
CA ARG A 137 -5.12 7.99 -11.18
C ARG A 137 -5.54 9.17 -12.04
N ASP A 138 -6.75 9.11 -12.58
CA ASP A 138 -7.31 10.21 -13.39
C ASP A 138 -7.57 11.47 -12.53
N ALA A 139 -7.63 11.31 -11.20
CA ALA A 139 -7.99 12.37 -10.25
C ALA A 139 -6.78 13.07 -9.62
N THR A 140 -5.58 12.46 -9.61
CA THR A 140 -4.41 13.00 -8.91
C THR A 140 -3.11 12.79 -9.70
N PRO A 141 -2.14 13.72 -9.64
CA PRO A 141 -0.81 13.48 -10.21
C PRO A 141 0.06 12.55 -9.35
N LEU A 142 -0.38 12.22 -8.12
CA LEU A 142 0.38 11.34 -7.24
C LEU A 142 0.42 9.91 -7.79
N PRO A 143 1.51 9.16 -7.53
CA PRO A 143 1.52 7.71 -7.76
C PRO A 143 0.36 7.05 -7.01
N VAL A 144 -0.46 6.30 -7.74
CA VAL A 144 -1.50 5.43 -7.18
C VAL A 144 -0.98 4.00 -7.17
N THR A 145 -0.91 3.41 -5.98
CA THR A 145 -0.32 2.08 -5.77
C THR A 145 -1.33 1.17 -5.08
N VAL A 146 -1.10 -0.15 -5.13
CA VAL A 146 -2.02 -1.13 -4.54
C VAL A 146 -1.26 -2.02 -3.56
N LYS A 147 -1.77 -2.14 -2.33
CA LYS A 147 -1.28 -3.11 -1.36
C LYS A 147 -2.25 -4.28 -1.24
N HIS A 148 -1.82 -5.47 -1.62
CA HIS A 148 -2.67 -6.67 -1.66
C HIS A 148 -2.01 -7.90 -1.03
N ARG A 149 -2.73 -9.02 -1.06
CA ARG A 149 -2.25 -10.36 -0.67
C ARG A 149 -2.04 -11.23 -1.91
N ILE A 150 -1.63 -12.48 -1.74
CA ILE A 150 -1.45 -13.41 -2.88
C ILE A 150 -2.67 -14.29 -3.16
N GLY A 151 -3.73 -14.14 -2.38
CA GLY A 151 -4.91 -15.01 -2.46
C GLY A 151 -5.93 -14.70 -1.39
N VAL A 152 -7.15 -15.21 -1.58
CA VAL A 152 -8.24 -15.17 -0.61
C VAL A 152 -8.90 -16.54 -0.46
N ASP A 153 -9.12 -16.96 0.78
CA ASP A 153 -9.67 -18.26 1.15
C ASP A 153 -8.99 -19.42 0.41
N ARG A 154 -9.70 -20.09 -0.51
CA ARG A 154 -9.21 -21.22 -1.31
C ARG A 154 -8.71 -20.81 -2.71
N GLN A 155 -8.75 -19.51 -3.02
CA GLN A 155 -8.23 -18.95 -4.27
C GLN A 155 -6.85 -18.37 -3.99
N ASP A 156 -5.84 -19.22 -3.93
CA ASP A 156 -4.47 -18.86 -3.59
C ASP A 156 -3.40 -19.50 -4.48
N ASP A 157 -3.79 -19.97 -5.66
CA ASP A 157 -2.85 -20.37 -6.70
C ASP A 157 -2.22 -19.14 -7.38
N TYR A 158 -1.12 -19.37 -8.10
CA TYR A 158 -0.40 -18.28 -8.76
C TYR A 158 -1.25 -17.56 -9.83
N GLY A 159 -2.11 -18.28 -10.55
CA GLY A 159 -2.96 -17.72 -11.59
C GLY A 159 -3.88 -16.64 -11.04
N PHE A 160 -4.44 -16.86 -9.84
CA PHE A 160 -5.29 -15.89 -9.16
C PHE A 160 -4.58 -14.54 -8.95
N VAL A 161 -3.41 -14.51 -8.31
CA VAL A 161 -2.69 -13.25 -8.05
C VAL A 161 -2.12 -12.65 -9.34
N ARG A 162 -1.67 -13.47 -10.30
CA ARG A 162 -1.20 -13.00 -11.61
C ARG A 162 -2.30 -12.25 -12.35
N ASP A 163 -3.51 -12.82 -12.40
CA ASP A 163 -4.63 -12.24 -13.15
C ASP A 163 -5.19 -10.99 -12.45
N PHE A 164 -5.19 -10.98 -11.10
CA PHE A 164 -5.50 -9.78 -10.32
C PHE A 164 -4.53 -8.63 -10.64
N VAL A 165 -3.21 -8.87 -10.52
CA VAL A 165 -2.18 -7.86 -10.82
C VAL A 165 -2.25 -7.41 -12.28
N GLY A 166 -2.36 -8.35 -13.21
CA GLY A 166 -2.44 -8.06 -14.65
C GLY A 166 -3.67 -7.21 -15.01
N THR A 167 -4.82 -7.48 -14.41
CA THR A 167 -6.04 -6.68 -14.62
C THR A 167 -5.85 -5.24 -14.13
N LEU A 168 -5.33 -5.06 -12.92
CA LEU A 168 -5.07 -3.73 -12.35
C LEU A 168 -4.00 -2.95 -13.12
N ALA A 169 -2.97 -3.64 -13.61
CA ALA A 169 -1.91 -3.04 -14.41
C ALA A 169 -2.43 -2.59 -15.78
N THR A 170 -3.18 -3.45 -16.48
CA THR A 170 -3.63 -3.18 -17.86
C THR A 170 -4.84 -2.27 -17.95
N GLN A 171 -5.84 -2.43 -17.07
CA GLN A 171 -7.08 -1.66 -17.10
C GLN A 171 -7.03 -0.45 -16.16
N GLY A 172 -6.45 -0.63 -14.97
CA GLY A 172 -6.30 0.44 -13.98
C GLY A 172 -5.07 1.33 -14.22
N GLY A 173 -4.04 0.81 -14.88
CA GLY A 173 -2.76 1.50 -15.06
C GLY A 173 -1.90 1.54 -13.78
N CYS A 174 -2.11 0.63 -12.83
CA CYS A 174 -1.26 0.53 -11.63
C CYS A 174 0.14 0.03 -12.01
N GLU A 175 1.18 0.71 -11.52
CA GLU A 175 2.58 0.35 -11.80
C GLU A 175 3.32 -0.22 -10.58
N VAL A 176 2.80 0.02 -9.37
CA VAL A 176 3.46 -0.36 -8.11
C VAL A 176 2.51 -1.17 -7.24
N PHE A 177 2.95 -2.40 -6.96
CA PHE A 177 2.23 -3.36 -6.13
C PHE A 177 3.04 -3.72 -4.89
N ILE A 178 2.42 -3.54 -3.72
CA ILE A 178 2.99 -3.94 -2.43
C ILE A 178 2.33 -5.25 -2.02
N VAL A 179 3.08 -6.34 -2.12
CA VAL A 179 2.54 -7.69 -1.89
C VAL A 179 2.83 -8.16 -0.47
N HIS A 180 1.79 -8.37 0.33
CA HIS A 180 1.91 -9.24 1.49
C HIS A 180 1.87 -10.68 0.98
N ALA A 181 3.00 -11.37 0.99
CA ALA A 181 3.21 -12.69 0.40
C ALA A 181 2.50 -13.86 1.13
N ARG A 182 1.31 -13.61 1.69
CA ARG A 182 0.43 -14.59 2.34
C ARG A 182 -1.00 -14.41 1.83
N SER A 183 -1.71 -15.51 1.65
CA SER A 183 -3.16 -15.48 1.40
C SER A 183 -3.90 -14.90 2.61
N ALA A 184 -5.09 -14.36 2.39
CA ALA A 184 -6.02 -14.01 3.47
C ALA A 184 -7.05 -15.12 3.60
N TRP A 185 -7.21 -15.70 4.79
CA TRP A 185 -8.36 -16.56 5.08
C TRP A 185 -9.40 -15.68 5.79
N LEU A 186 -10.46 -15.35 5.06
CA LEU A 186 -11.48 -14.39 5.46
C LEU A 186 -12.45 -14.95 6.51
N LYS A 187 -12.49 -16.28 6.64
CA LYS A 187 -13.31 -17.00 7.61
C LYS A 187 -12.45 -17.69 8.65
N GLY A 188 -12.87 -17.59 9.91
CA GLY A 188 -12.33 -18.39 11.02
C GLY A 188 -10.98 -17.96 11.56
N LEU A 189 -10.35 -16.90 11.03
CA LEU A 189 -9.10 -16.35 11.54
C LEU A 189 -9.22 -14.87 11.90
N SER A 190 -8.64 -14.49 13.04
CA SER A 190 -8.42 -13.10 13.40
C SER A 190 -7.41 -12.41 12.45
N PRO A 191 -7.35 -11.07 12.42
CA PRO A 191 -6.33 -10.34 11.67
C PRO A 191 -4.89 -10.68 12.08
N LYS A 192 -4.66 -11.06 13.35
CA LYS A 192 -3.35 -11.48 13.84
C LYS A 192 -2.96 -12.84 13.27
N GLU A 193 -3.84 -13.83 13.39
CA GLU A 193 -3.61 -15.18 12.85
C GLU A 193 -3.42 -15.15 11.33
N ASN A 194 -4.14 -14.28 10.62
CA ASN A 194 -3.96 -14.04 9.20
C ASN A 194 -2.57 -13.50 8.78
N ARG A 195 -1.72 -13.07 9.74
CA ARG A 195 -0.32 -12.68 9.50
C ARG A 195 0.66 -13.81 9.85
N GLU A 196 0.21 -14.86 10.51
CA GLU A 196 1.07 -15.89 11.08
C GLU A 196 0.81 -17.26 10.44
N LEU A 197 -0.46 -17.65 10.26
CA LEU A 197 -0.86 -19.01 9.87
C LEU A 197 -0.76 -19.30 8.36
N PRO A 198 -1.31 -18.47 7.44
CA PRO A 198 -1.12 -18.73 6.01
C PRO A 198 0.37 -18.65 5.66
N PRO A 199 0.92 -19.62 4.90
CA PRO A 199 2.34 -19.68 4.63
C PRO A 199 2.81 -18.51 3.77
N LEU A 200 4.07 -18.08 3.97
CA LEU A 200 4.72 -17.10 3.10
C LEU A 200 5.11 -17.74 1.77
N ARG A 201 4.83 -17.04 0.67
CA ARG A 201 5.16 -17.43 -0.70
C ARG A 201 5.87 -16.29 -1.43
N HIS A 202 7.09 -15.98 -1.00
CA HIS A 202 7.91 -14.96 -1.66
C HIS A 202 8.27 -15.33 -3.11
N ASP A 203 8.24 -16.63 -3.44
CA ASP A 203 8.36 -17.15 -4.80
C ASP A 203 7.30 -16.57 -5.74
N PHE A 204 6.07 -16.37 -5.27
CA PHE A 204 5.01 -15.75 -6.08
C PHE A 204 5.32 -14.29 -6.40
N VAL A 205 5.86 -13.54 -5.43
CA VAL A 205 6.24 -12.14 -5.63
C VAL A 205 7.41 -12.02 -6.60
N ALA A 206 8.40 -12.91 -6.50
CA ALA A 206 9.51 -12.95 -7.45
C ALA A 206 9.03 -13.29 -8.87
N ARG A 207 8.08 -14.22 -9.00
CA ARG A 207 7.48 -14.60 -10.28
C ARG A 207 6.65 -13.47 -10.90
N LEU A 208 5.81 -12.78 -10.10
CA LEU A 208 5.07 -11.59 -10.54
C LEU A 208 5.99 -10.49 -11.08
N LYS A 209 7.22 -10.38 -10.57
CA LYS A 209 8.18 -9.37 -11.05
C LYS A 209 8.82 -9.75 -12.39
N ALA A 210 8.84 -11.02 -12.73
CA ALA A 210 9.44 -11.55 -13.96
C ALA A 210 8.46 -11.60 -15.14
N ASP A 211 7.16 -11.76 -14.85
CA ASP A 211 6.05 -11.63 -15.81
C ASP A 211 5.85 -10.16 -16.24
#